data_AF-A0A662FP69-F1
#
_entry.id   AF-A0A662FP69-F1
#
_cell.length_a   1.000
_cell.length_b   1.000
_cell.length_c   1.000
_cell.angle_alpha   90.00
_cell.angle_beta   90.00
_cell.angle_gamma   90.00
#
_symmetry.space_group_name_H-M   'P 1'
#
loop_
_entity.id
_entity.type
_entity.pdbx_description
1 polymer ?
#
loop_
_entity_poly.entity_id
_entity_poly.type
_entity_poly.pdbx_seq_one_letter_code
_entity_poly.pdbx_strand_id
1 'polypeptide(L)'
;MEWPIYFRDALIVGNPKSNIAVCTLWTRKENISKLIPLHKVAVIGNLYTVNGINYIIKNILANPVIRYIIVCGTDLNNVFEVLRKLWMNGVDENNRIKGTTYYLHKNIPRELIDTIRENVKLIDMRGRESELPKLIEELYREEGYFVSPIIIGEEKAEVELPPTDYTGYRIEGSLGEVWLNAIDLVMK
;
A
#
# COMPACT_ATOMS: atom_id res chain seq x y z
N MET A 1 1.53 20.11 -6.95
CA MET A 1 1.83 18.68 -7.19
C MET A 1 0.63 17.89 -6.68
N GLU A 2 0.12 16.93 -7.45
CA GLU A 2 -1.06 16.16 -7.04
C GLU A 2 -0.65 14.94 -6.21
N TRP A 3 -1.10 14.88 -4.96
CA TRP A 3 -0.92 13.74 -4.06
C TRP A 3 -2.26 13.00 -3.90
N PRO A 4 -2.31 11.64 -3.85
CA PRO A 4 -1.20 10.68 -3.84
C PRO A 4 -0.46 10.55 -5.18
N ILE A 5 0.83 10.17 -5.11
CA ILE A 5 1.70 10.00 -6.29
C ILE A 5 1.43 8.64 -6.95
N TYR A 6 1.30 7.59 -6.13
CA TYR A 6 1.08 6.23 -6.62
C TYR A 6 -0.38 5.82 -6.49
N PHE A 7 -0.91 5.22 -7.55
CA PHE A 7 -2.25 4.62 -7.61
C PHE A 7 -3.40 5.58 -7.27
N ARG A 8 -3.27 6.87 -7.60
CA ARG A 8 -4.30 7.90 -7.34
C ARG A 8 -5.71 7.47 -7.76
N ASP A 9 -5.86 6.90 -8.95
CA ASP A 9 -7.15 6.47 -9.50
C ASP A 9 -7.78 5.28 -8.77
N ALA A 10 -6.95 4.48 -8.08
CA ALA A 10 -7.41 3.33 -7.30
C ALA A 10 -7.68 3.68 -5.82
N LEU A 11 -7.47 4.94 -5.43
CA LEU A 11 -7.61 5.42 -4.07
C LEU A 11 -8.76 6.43 -3.97
N ILE A 12 -9.43 6.48 -2.82
CA ILE A 12 -10.38 7.56 -2.52
C ILE A 12 -9.60 8.64 -1.79
N VAL A 13 -9.42 9.79 -2.43
CA VAL A 13 -8.73 10.94 -1.86
C VAL A 13 -9.74 11.80 -1.08
N GLY A 14 -9.44 12.08 0.18
CA GLY A 14 -10.21 13.00 1.02
C GLY A 14 -9.52 14.36 1.13
N ASN A 15 -9.15 14.76 2.35
CA ASN A 15 -8.40 15.99 2.63
C ASN A 15 -6.89 15.69 2.78
N PRO A 16 -6.02 16.06 1.83
CA PRO A 16 -4.58 15.81 1.91
C PRO A 16 -3.88 16.41 3.15
N LYS A 17 -4.50 17.37 3.83
CA LYS A 17 -4.00 17.95 5.08
C LYS A 17 -4.40 17.16 6.34
N SER A 18 -5.16 16.08 6.19
CA SER A 18 -5.49 15.19 7.29
C SER A 18 -4.29 14.31 7.68
N ASN A 19 -4.17 14.05 8.97
CA ASN A 19 -3.20 13.13 9.56
C ASN A 19 -3.62 11.65 9.51
N ILE A 20 -4.77 11.31 8.92
CA ILE A 20 -5.34 9.95 8.95
C ILE A 20 -5.37 9.34 7.56
N ALA A 21 -4.88 8.11 7.43
CA ALA A 21 -5.08 7.24 6.28
C ALA A 21 -5.86 5.97 6.70
N VAL A 22 -6.71 5.47 5.81
CA VAL A 22 -7.52 4.26 6.06
C VAL A 22 -7.17 3.16 5.06
N CYS A 23 -6.88 1.98 5.57
CA CYS A 23 -6.57 0.78 4.80
C CYS A 23 -7.69 -0.24 5.01
N THR A 24 -8.42 -0.59 3.95
CA THR A 24 -9.63 -1.43 4.04
C THR A 24 -9.39 -2.89 3.66
N LEU A 25 -8.13 -3.30 3.43
CA LEU A 25 -7.75 -4.66 3.04
C LEU A 25 -8.59 -5.15 1.86
N TRP A 26 -9.32 -6.27 2.01
CA TRP A 26 -10.20 -6.82 0.98
C TRP A 26 -11.62 -6.26 0.99
N THR A 27 -12.00 -5.50 2.03
CA THR A 27 -13.31 -4.84 2.08
C THR A 27 -13.35 -3.68 1.10
N ARG A 28 -14.43 -3.57 0.31
CA ARG A 28 -14.61 -2.48 -0.67
C ARG A 28 -14.50 -1.11 0.01
N LYS A 29 -13.53 -0.30 -0.41
CA LYS A 29 -13.26 1.04 0.14
C LYS A 29 -14.46 1.97 0.05
N GLU A 30 -15.32 1.79 -0.95
CA GLU A 30 -16.55 2.58 -1.16
C GLU A 30 -17.61 2.34 -0.07
N ASN A 31 -17.59 1.18 0.57
CA ASN A 31 -18.48 0.90 1.70
C ASN A 31 -17.99 1.65 2.94
N ILE A 32 -16.68 1.65 3.18
CA ILE A 32 -16.05 2.31 4.32
C ILE A 32 -16.09 3.83 4.17
N SER A 33 -15.89 4.35 2.96
CA SER A 33 -15.92 5.79 2.68
C SER A 33 -17.27 6.44 3.00
N LYS A 34 -18.37 5.68 2.94
CA LYS A 34 -19.72 6.15 3.29
C LYS A 34 -19.94 6.25 4.80
N LEU A 35 -19.16 5.54 5.59
CA LEU A 35 -19.30 5.50 7.04
C LEU A 35 -18.50 6.62 7.72
N ILE A 36 -17.45 7.13 7.07
CA ILE A 36 -16.47 8.01 7.70
C ILE A 36 -16.48 9.44 7.14
N PRO A 37 -16.13 10.46 7.93
CA PRO A 37 -16.03 11.84 7.47
C PRO A 37 -14.82 12.03 6.54
N LEU A 38 -15.02 12.02 5.22
CA LEU A 38 -13.95 12.14 4.22
C LEU A 38 -13.07 13.40 4.36
N HIS A 39 -13.61 14.49 4.88
CA HIS A 39 -12.85 15.73 5.10
C HIS A 39 -11.81 15.62 6.24
N LYS A 40 -11.89 14.57 7.06
CA LYS A 40 -10.96 14.24 8.15
C LYS A 40 -10.01 13.09 7.82
N VAL A 41 -10.07 12.55 6.61
CA VAL A 41 -9.21 11.45 6.16
C VAL A 41 -8.46 11.89 4.91
N ALA A 42 -7.16 11.61 4.84
CA ALA A 42 -6.34 11.97 3.70
C ALA A 42 -6.60 11.06 2.51
N VAL A 43 -6.61 9.74 2.76
CA VAL A 43 -6.78 8.74 1.72
C VAL A 43 -7.37 7.46 2.28
N ILE A 44 -8.16 6.77 1.45
CA ILE A 44 -8.67 5.43 1.70
C ILE A 44 -8.22 4.52 0.56
N GLY A 45 -7.66 3.37 0.90
CA GLY A 45 -7.18 2.40 -0.07
C GLY A 45 -7.40 0.96 0.35
N ASN A 46 -7.52 0.09 -0.64
CA ASN A 46 -7.46 -1.35 -0.45
C ASN A 46 -6.00 -1.81 -0.36
N LEU A 47 -5.74 -2.87 0.41
CA LEU A 47 -4.43 -3.51 0.50
C LEU A 47 -4.60 -5.02 0.33
N TYR A 48 -4.44 -5.47 -0.92
CA TYR A 48 -4.65 -6.88 -1.29
C TYR A 48 -3.39 -7.74 -1.15
N THR A 49 -2.22 -7.14 -1.36
CA THR A 49 -0.92 -7.83 -1.42
C THR A 49 0.11 -7.10 -0.56
N VAL A 50 1.14 -7.84 -0.14
CA VAL A 50 2.26 -7.29 0.63
C VAL A 50 3.03 -6.21 -0.15
N ASN A 51 3.08 -6.31 -1.48
CA ASN A 51 3.74 -5.30 -2.31
C ASN A 51 3.07 -3.92 -2.21
N GLY A 52 1.77 -3.86 -1.87
CA GLY A 52 1.05 -2.61 -1.63
C GLY A 52 1.65 -1.77 -0.49
N ILE A 53 2.33 -2.41 0.47
CA ILE A 53 2.99 -1.74 1.60
C ILE A 53 4.07 -0.76 1.11
N ASN A 54 4.79 -1.12 0.05
CA ASN A 54 5.78 -0.23 -0.56
C ASN A 54 5.18 1.10 -1.01
N TYR A 55 4.00 1.05 -1.62
CA TYR A 55 3.32 2.25 -2.12
C TYR A 55 2.66 3.06 -1.01
N ILE A 56 2.21 2.39 0.07
CA ILE A 56 1.79 3.08 1.30
C ILE A 56 2.94 3.92 1.85
N ILE A 57 4.13 3.33 2.01
CA ILE A 57 5.33 4.02 2.49
C ILE A 57 5.69 5.21 1.58
N LYS A 58 5.75 4.98 0.26
CA LYS A 58 6.08 6.04 -0.70
C LYS A 58 5.07 7.19 -0.68
N ASN A 59 3.77 6.90 -0.58
CA ASN A 59 2.74 7.94 -0.50
C ASN A 59 2.76 8.69 0.83
N ILE A 60 3.13 8.05 1.94
CA ILE A 60 3.33 8.73 3.24
C ILE A 60 4.54 9.66 3.19
N LEU A 61 5.66 9.21 2.60
CA LEU A 61 6.85 10.06 2.43
C LEU A 61 6.57 11.26 1.52
N ALA A 62 5.72 11.08 0.51
CA ALA A 62 5.28 12.16 -0.36
C ALA A 62 4.33 13.16 0.32
N ASN A 63 3.64 12.75 1.40
CA ASN A 63 2.81 13.63 2.21
C ASN A 63 2.95 13.30 3.71
N PRO A 64 4.01 13.79 4.37
CA PRO A 64 4.33 13.48 5.76
C PRO A 64 3.40 14.15 6.80
N VAL A 65 2.14 14.38 6.45
CA VAL A 65 1.07 14.76 7.41
C VAL A 65 0.49 13.51 8.06
N ILE A 66 0.46 12.38 7.36
CA ILE A 66 -0.15 11.16 7.86
C ILE A 66 0.58 10.69 9.11
N ARG A 67 -0.14 10.57 10.22
CA ARG A 67 0.30 10.05 11.53
C ARG A 67 -0.43 8.78 11.94
N TYR A 68 -1.58 8.50 11.36
CA TYR A 68 -2.39 7.35 11.73
C TYR A 68 -2.75 6.56 10.48
N ILE A 69 -2.46 5.26 10.51
CA ILE A 69 -2.98 4.31 9.53
C ILE A 69 -3.98 3.43 10.27
N ILE A 70 -5.26 3.64 9.97
CA ILE A 70 -6.34 2.82 10.51
C ILE A 70 -6.56 1.66 9.55
N VAL A 71 -6.39 0.43 10.03
CA VAL A 71 -6.65 -0.78 9.25
C VAL A 71 -8.01 -1.35 9.65
N CYS A 72 -8.89 -1.54 8.68
CA CYS A 72 -10.19 -2.16 8.85
C CYS A 72 -10.49 -3.13 7.70
N GLY A 73 -11.64 -3.81 7.76
CA GLY A 73 -12.02 -4.79 6.78
C GLY A 73 -11.45 -6.19 7.00
N THR A 74 -11.73 -7.07 6.04
CA THR A 74 -11.33 -8.48 6.08
C THR A 74 -9.94 -8.66 5.49
N ASP A 75 -9.08 -9.42 6.18
CA ASP A 75 -7.78 -9.85 5.69
C ASP A 75 -7.87 -11.27 5.14
N LEU A 76 -7.77 -11.46 3.82
CA LEU A 76 -7.77 -12.79 3.20
C LEU A 76 -6.35 -13.38 3.05
N ASN A 77 -5.33 -12.52 3.01
CA ASN A 77 -3.96 -12.91 2.64
C ASN A 77 -2.96 -12.74 3.80
N ASN A 78 -3.45 -12.49 5.02
CA ASN A 78 -2.63 -12.17 6.19
C ASN A 78 -1.66 -10.99 5.95
N VAL A 79 -2.05 -10.04 5.09
CA VAL A 79 -1.21 -8.87 4.76
C VAL A 79 -1.08 -7.95 5.96
N PHE A 80 -2.11 -7.89 6.82
CA PHE A 80 -2.05 -7.08 8.04
C PHE A 80 -0.95 -7.55 8.98
N GLU A 81 -0.72 -8.86 9.11
CA GLU A 81 0.33 -9.37 10.00
C GLU A 81 1.74 -8.97 9.49
N VAL A 82 1.93 -8.93 8.17
CA VAL A 82 3.19 -8.44 7.57
C VAL A 82 3.35 -6.93 7.82
N LEU A 83 2.28 -6.15 7.62
CA LEU A 83 2.26 -4.72 7.91
C LEU A 83 2.57 -4.45 9.40
N ARG A 84 1.95 -5.20 10.31
CA ARG A 84 2.19 -5.11 11.75
C ARG A 84 3.64 -5.43 12.12
N LYS A 85 4.21 -6.49 11.54
CA LYS A 85 5.63 -6.85 11.75
C LYS A 85 6.59 -5.78 11.24
N LEU A 86 6.26 -5.12 10.12
CA LEU A 86 7.05 -3.97 9.65
C LEU A 86 7.06 -2.84 10.68
N TRP A 87 5.91 -2.49 11.25
CA TRP A 87 5.84 -1.45 12.27
C TRP A 87 6.58 -1.85 13.55
N MET A 88 6.41 -3.08 14.02
CA MET A 88 7.03 -3.57 15.27
C MET A 88 8.54 -3.80 15.14
N ASN A 89 8.98 -4.51 14.09
CA ASN A 89 10.34 -5.03 13.99
C ASN A 89 11.22 -4.25 13.00
N GLY A 90 10.61 -3.54 12.05
CA GLY A 90 11.32 -2.86 10.97
C GLY A 90 11.87 -3.81 9.92
N VAL A 91 12.90 -3.33 9.21
CA VAL A 91 13.58 -4.06 8.14
C VAL A 91 15.03 -4.42 8.49
N ASP A 92 15.58 -5.43 7.83
CA ASP A 92 17.00 -5.75 7.85
C ASP A 92 17.79 -4.98 6.77
N GLU A 93 19.09 -5.27 6.64
CA GLU A 93 20.01 -4.61 5.71
C GLU A 93 19.63 -4.81 4.24
N ASN A 94 18.87 -5.87 3.93
CA ASN A 94 18.40 -6.18 2.58
C ASN A 94 16.97 -5.69 2.34
N ASN A 95 16.46 -4.76 3.16
CA ASN A 95 15.07 -4.29 3.14
C ASN A 95 14.03 -5.41 3.35
N ARG A 96 14.41 -6.55 3.94
CA ARG A 96 13.46 -7.61 4.30
C ARG A 96 12.75 -7.24 5.59
N ILE A 97 11.44 -7.41 5.62
CA ILE A 97 10.63 -7.18 6.82
C ILE A 97 10.96 -8.28 7.84
N LYS A 98 11.49 -7.90 9.01
CA LYS A 98 11.95 -8.86 10.02
C LYS A 98 10.79 -9.73 10.52
N GLY A 99 11.00 -11.06 10.45
CA GLY A 99 9.98 -12.05 10.81
C GLY A 99 9.04 -12.43 9.66
N THR A 100 9.40 -12.08 8.42
CA THR A 100 8.70 -12.49 7.20
C THR A 100 9.69 -12.79 6.07
N THR A 101 9.20 -13.37 4.98
CA THR A 101 9.97 -13.64 3.75
C THR A 101 9.87 -12.50 2.72
N TYR A 102 9.19 -11.40 3.05
CA TYR A 102 8.88 -10.32 2.12
C TYR A 102 9.91 -9.18 2.19
N TYR A 103 10.21 -8.62 1.02
CA TYR A 103 11.16 -7.52 0.83
C TYR A 103 10.42 -6.25 0.43
N LEU A 104 10.83 -5.12 1.02
CA LEU A 104 10.45 -3.80 0.53
C LEU A 104 11.33 -3.41 -0.66
N HIS A 105 10.88 -2.41 -1.41
CA HIS A 105 11.65 -1.87 -2.53
C HIS A 105 13.04 -1.41 -2.05
N LYS A 106 14.09 -1.78 -2.79
CA LYS A 106 15.49 -1.45 -2.42
C LYS A 106 15.75 0.05 -2.43
N ASN A 107 14.95 0.79 -3.21
CA ASN A 107 15.06 2.23 -3.33
C ASN A 107 14.46 3.02 -2.15
N ILE A 108 13.88 2.34 -1.16
CA ILE A 108 13.41 2.97 0.08
C ILE A 108 14.52 2.85 1.14
N PRO A 109 15.17 3.97 1.53
CA PRO A 109 16.17 3.95 2.59
C PRO A 109 15.57 3.53 3.92
N ARG A 110 16.32 2.71 4.67
CA ARG A 110 15.93 2.25 6.01
C ARG A 110 15.66 3.40 6.99
N GLU A 111 16.46 4.46 6.92
CA GLU A 111 16.30 5.65 7.77
C GLU A 111 14.90 6.26 7.63
N LEU A 112 14.35 6.28 6.42
CA LEU A 112 13.00 6.79 6.16
C LEU A 112 11.93 5.83 6.67
N ILE A 113 12.15 4.51 6.58
CA ILE A 113 11.25 3.50 7.15
C ILE A 113 11.19 3.68 8.67
N ASP A 114 12.34 3.81 9.34
CA ASP A 114 12.41 4.01 10.77
C ASP A 114 11.76 5.35 11.19
N THR A 115 11.99 6.42 10.44
CA THR A 115 11.31 7.72 10.65
C THR A 115 9.79 7.59 10.57
N ILE A 116 9.25 6.85 9.59
CA ILE A 116 7.80 6.60 9.48
C ILE A 116 7.31 5.79 10.68
N ARG A 117 8.05 4.76 11.10
CA ARG A 117 7.63 3.91 12.22
C ARG A 117 7.53 4.67 13.53
N GLU A 118 8.38 5.67 13.74
CA GLU A 118 8.36 6.52 14.93
C GLU A 118 7.21 7.54 14.91
N ASN A 119 6.90 8.10 13.74
CA ASN A 119 5.91 9.18 13.59
C ASN A 119 4.49 8.69 13.25
N VAL A 120 4.36 7.51 12.63
CA VAL A 120 3.09 6.98 12.13
C VAL A 120 2.65 5.77 12.93
N LYS A 121 1.49 5.87 13.57
CA LYS A 121 0.86 4.82 14.37
C LYS A 121 -0.07 3.97 13.53
N LEU A 122 0.09 2.65 13.62
CA LEU A 122 -0.80 1.67 13.02
C LEU A 122 -1.89 1.26 14.02
N ILE A 123 -3.17 1.38 13.65
CA ILE A 123 -4.32 1.05 14.50
C ILE A 123 -5.14 -0.08 13.86
N ASP A 124 -5.34 -1.18 14.59
CA ASP A 124 -6.18 -2.31 14.16
C ASP A 124 -7.64 -2.11 14.58
N MET A 125 -8.51 -1.88 13.59
CA MET A 125 -9.96 -1.77 13.73
C MET A 125 -10.70 -2.84 12.92
N ARG A 126 -10.03 -3.95 12.55
CA ARG A 126 -10.68 -5.07 11.87
C ARG A 126 -11.81 -5.63 12.76
N GLY A 127 -12.98 -5.86 12.15
CA GLY A 127 -14.19 -6.32 12.85
C GLY A 127 -14.94 -5.25 13.68
N ARG A 128 -14.41 -4.02 13.79
CA ARG A 128 -15.03 -2.91 14.57
C ARG A 128 -15.31 -1.69 13.70
N GLU A 129 -15.86 -1.92 12.51
CA GLU A 129 -16.05 -0.87 11.49
C GLU A 129 -17.06 0.21 11.93
N SER A 130 -18.00 -0.13 12.81
CA SER A 130 -18.98 0.80 13.38
C SER A 130 -18.37 1.88 14.28
N GLU A 131 -17.18 1.64 14.83
CA GLU A 131 -16.47 2.57 15.71
C GLU A 131 -15.52 3.52 14.95
N LEU A 132 -15.28 3.25 13.65
CA LEU A 132 -14.39 4.07 12.81
C LEU A 132 -14.71 5.57 12.84
N PRO A 133 -15.99 6.01 12.75
CA PRO A 133 -16.29 7.43 12.70
C PRO A 133 -15.89 8.14 14.00
N LYS A 134 -16.17 7.52 15.15
CA LYS A 134 -15.82 8.07 16.47
C LYS A 134 -14.30 8.14 16.65
N LEU A 135 -13.59 7.09 16.25
CA LEU A 135 -12.13 7.06 16.33
C LEU A 135 -11.48 8.13 15.44
N ILE A 136 -12.00 8.34 14.23
CA ILE A 136 -11.50 9.36 13.31
C ILE A 136 -11.70 10.76 13.90
N GLU A 137 -12.85 11.01 14.53
CA GLU A 137 -13.12 12.28 15.22
C GLU A 137 -12.14 12.55 16.36
N GLU A 138 -11.78 11.53 17.15
CA GLU A 138 -10.84 11.65 18.27
C GLU A 138 -9.38 11.86 17.83
N LEU A 139 -8.98 11.22 16.72
CA LEU A 139 -7.60 11.24 16.23
C LEU A 139 -7.31 12.39 15.26
N TYR A 140 -8.35 12.98 14.66
CA TYR A 140 -8.18 14.03 13.68
C TYR A 140 -7.49 15.24 14.30
N ARG A 141 -6.35 15.62 13.71
CA ARG A 141 -5.59 16.80 14.09
C ARG A 141 -5.00 17.42 12.83
N GLU A 142 -5.04 18.75 12.76
CA GLU A 142 -4.28 19.49 11.77
C GLU A 142 -2.84 19.58 12.26
N GLU A 143 -1.98 18.74 11.70
CA GLU A 143 -0.55 18.71 12.01
C GLU A 143 0.28 19.12 10.80
N GLY A 144 1.48 19.65 11.06
CA GLY A 144 2.47 19.91 10.03
C GLY A 144 3.16 18.65 9.54
N TYR A 145 4.07 18.81 8.59
CA TYR A 145 4.92 17.71 8.14
C TYR A 145 5.93 17.32 9.22
N PHE A 146 6.08 16.02 9.52
CA PHE A 146 7.13 15.55 10.45
C PHE A 146 8.51 15.50 9.76
N VAL A 147 8.55 15.41 8.44
CA VAL A 147 9.75 15.45 7.60
C VAL A 147 9.44 16.22 6.32
N SER A 148 10.46 16.76 5.65
CA SER A 148 10.25 17.32 4.31
C SER A 148 9.69 16.24 3.37
N PRO A 149 8.72 16.56 2.48
CA PRO A 149 8.18 15.59 1.54
C PRO A 149 9.27 14.99 0.65
N ILE A 150 9.35 13.66 0.61
CA ILE A 150 10.31 12.90 -0.19
C ILE A 150 9.56 12.05 -1.21
N ILE A 151 9.97 12.17 -2.47
CA ILE A 151 9.39 11.41 -3.58
C ILE A 151 10.40 10.36 -4.00
N ILE A 152 10.05 9.10 -3.76
CA ILE A 152 10.83 7.94 -4.20
C ILE A 152 10.18 7.43 -5.47
N GLY A 153 10.94 7.29 -6.57
CA GLY A 153 10.48 6.76 -7.85
C GLY A 153 10.10 5.26 -7.82
N GLU A 154 9.66 4.72 -8.95
CA GLU A 154 9.48 3.27 -9.09
C GLU A 154 10.83 2.55 -9.09
N GLU A 155 10.86 1.36 -8.49
CA GLU A 155 11.99 0.46 -8.65
C GLU A 155 11.80 -0.22 -10.01
N LYS A 156 12.62 0.15 -10.99
CA LYS A 156 12.66 -0.59 -12.25
C LYS A 156 13.35 -1.92 -11.96
N ALA A 157 12.69 -3.03 -12.28
CA ALA A 157 13.38 -4.29 -12.36
C ALA A 157 14.46 -4.16 -13.44
N GLU A 158 15.73 -4.22 -13.05
CA GLU A 158 16.81 -4.38 -14.01
C GLU A 158 16.65 -5.78 -14.61
N VAL A 159 16.12 -5.83 -15.84
CA VAL A 159 16.10 -7.08 -16.59
C VAL A 159 17.49 -7.21 -17.20
N GLU A 160 18.33 -8.06 -16.59
CA GLU A 160 19.70 -8.30 -17.05
C GLU A 160 19.75 -8.92 -18.47
N LEU A 161 18.64 -9.51 -18.92
CA LEU A 161 18.55 -10.19 -20.21
C LEU A 161 17.42 -9.59 -21.06
N PRO A 162 17.64 -9.33 -22.37
CA PRO A 162 16.53 -9.06 -23.26
C PRO A 162 15.55 -10.25 -23.20
N PRO A 163 14.23 -10.01 -23.39
CA PRO A 163 13.28 -11.11 -23.52
C PRO A 163 13.78 -12.03 -24.64
N THR A 164 14.11 -13.27 -24.28
CA THR A 164 14.54 -14.30 -25.23
C THR A 164 13.42 -15.31 -25.39
N ASP A 165 13.27 -15.83 -26.61
CA ASP A 165 12.29 -16.88 -26.93
C ASP A 165 12.53 -18.21 -26.17
N TYR A 166 13.64 -18.30 -25.41
CA TYR A 166 14.00 -19.46 -24.60
C TYR A 166 13.31 -19.49 -23.22
N THR A 167 12.84 -18.35 -22.72
CA THR A 167 12.20 -18.25 -21.40
C THR A 167 10.74 -17.83 -21.56
N GLY A 168 9.87 -18.82 -21.77
CA GLY A 168 8.43 -18.61 -21.91
C GLY A 168 7.80 -19.66 -22.82
N TYR A 169 6.49 -19.58 -22.97
CA TYR A 169 5.78 -20.36 -23.98
C TYR A 169 5.54 -19.49 -25.22
N ARG A 170 5.92 -19.99 -26.38
CA ARG A 170 5.70 -19.34 -27.67
C ARG A 170 4.53 -20.02 -28.37
N ILE A 171 3.54 -19.21 -28.75
CA ILE A 171 2.36 -19.65 -29.48
C ILE A 171 2.23 -18.74 -30.70
N GLU A 172 2.14 -19.33 -31.88
CA GLU A 172 2.04 -18.61 -33.14
C GLU A 172 0.79 -19.03 -33.89
N GLY A 173 0.15 -18.07 -34.56
CA GLY A 173 -1.09 -18.31 -35.30
C GLY A 173 -1.87 -17.01 -35.52
N SER A 174 -3.11 -17.14 -35.97
CA SER A 174 -4.04 -16.00 -36.00
C SER A 174 -4.42 -15.56 -34.58
N LEU A 175 -4.88 -14.32 -34.42
CA LEU A 175 -5.22 -13.76 -33.10
C LEU A 175 -6.15 -14.68 -32.28
N GLY A 176 -7.16 -15.27 -32.92
CA GLY A 176 -8.11 -16.17 -32.26
C GLY A 176 -7.47 -17.49 -31.82
N GLU A 177 -6.62 -18.08 -32.66
CA GLU A 177 -5.91 -19.33 -32.35
C GLU A 177 -4.89 -19.13 -31.23
N VAL A 178 -4.11 -18.03 -31.30
CA VAL A 178 -3.12 -17.69 -30.27
C VAL A 178 -3.82 -17.51 -28.92
N TRP A 179 -4.97 -16.84 -28.89
CA TRP A 179 -5.73 -16.63 -27.66
C TRP A 179 -6.23 -17.95 -27.05
N LEU A 180 -6.83 -18.82 -27.87
CA LEU A 180 -7.33 -20.12 -27.41
C LEU A 180 -6.20 -21.03 -26.91
N ASN A 181 -5.10 -21.10 -27.66
CA ASN A 181 -3.93 -21.90 -27.30
C ASN A 181 -3.25 -21.37 -26.03
N ALA A 182 -3.21 -20.04 -25.83
CA ALA A 182 -2.67 -19.45 -24.62
C ALA A 182 -3.50 -19.81 -23.38
N ILE A 183 -4.84 -19.84 -23.49
CA ILE A 183 -5.69 -20.32 -22.40
C ILE A 183 -5.44 -21.80 -22.12
N ASP A 184 -5.48 -22.65 -23.17
CA ASP A 184 -5.31 -24.12 -23.01
C ASP A 184 -3.99 -24.45 -22.30
N LEU A 185 -2.95 -23.71 -22.64
CA LEU A 185 -1.62 -23.86 -22.05
C LEU A 185 -1.58 -23.49 -20.56
N VAL A 186 -2.27 -22.42 -20.14
CA VAL A 186 -2.28 -21.95 -18.74
C VAL A 186 -3.29 -22.72 -17.87
N MET A 187 -4.31 -23.32 -18.49
CA MET A 187 -5.36 -24.10 -17.81
C MET A 187 -5.01 -25.58 -17.59
N LYS A 188 -3.94 -26.08 -18.20
CA LYS A 188 -3.36 -27.41 -17.93
C LYS A 188 -2.52 -27.41 -16.66
#